data_AF-A0A259M877-F1
#
_entry.id   AF-A0A259M877-F1
#
_cell.length_a   1.000
_cell.length_b   1.000
_cell.length_c   1.000
_cell.angle_alpha   90.00
_cell.angle_beta   90.00
_cell.angle_gamma   90.00
#
_symmetry.space_group_name_H-M   'P 1'
#
loop_
_entity.id
_entity.type
_entity.pdbx_description
1 polymer ?
#
loop_
_entity_poly.entity_id
_entity_poly.type
_entity_poly.pdbx_seq_one_letter_code
_entity_poly.pdbx_strand_id
1 'polypeptide(L)'
;AEVSISAYVIDAIIGFSVVYKALDNLGAFQRWFGYQPNTKGATLIFGLLHGFGLATKIQEYEISADGLIPNLIAFNVGVEIGQLLALSAILIVMGYWRRTASFWRHAYTANVAMMSAGFLLMGYQLTGLIVSQ
;
A
#
# COMPACT_ATOMS: atom_id res chain seq x y z
N ALA A 1 16.30 20.47 8.60
CA ALA A 1 17.00 19.18 8.38
C ALA A 1 16.23 18.10 9.15
N GLU A 2 16.18 16.85 8.66
CA GLU A 2 15.50 15.66 9.26
C GLU A 2 14.12 15.20 8.74
N VAL A 3 13.61 15.65 7.57
CA VAL A 3 12.33 15.11 7.03
C VAL A 3 12.51 14.03 5.95
N SER A 4 13.69 13.94 5.31
CA SER A 4 13.94 12.96 4.23
C SER A 4 13.99 11.51 4.72
N ILE A 5 14.59 11.26 5.90
CA ILE A 5 14.70 9.91 6.48
C ILE A 5 13.30 9.30 6.71
N SER A 6 12.34 10.11 7.16
CA SER A 6 10.97 9.67 7.40
C SER A 6 10.28 9.22 6.11
N ALA A 7 10.41 10.00 5.02
CA ALA A 7 9.77 9.67 3.74
C ALA A 7 10.27 8.34 3.16
N TYR A 8 11.59 8.10 3.14
CA TYR A 8 12.14 6.82 2.65
C TYR A 8 11.69 5.63 3.50
N VAL A 9 11.63 5.77 4.82
CA VAL A 9 11.16 4.71 5.73
C VAL A 9 9.69 4.41 5.50
N ILE A 10 8.84 5.43 5.37
CA ILE A 10 7.41 5.23 5.16
C ILE A 10 7.14 4.56 3.81
N ASP A 11 7.82 4.99 2.74
CA ASP A 11 7.67 4.36 1.42
C ASP A 11 8.20 2.92 1.40
N ALA A 12 9.26 2.62 2.15
CA ALA A 12 9.73 1.23 2.33
C ALA A 12 8.69 0.36 3.06
N ILE A 13 8.01 0.91 4.08
CA ILE A 13 6.90 0.25 4.78
C ILE A 13 5.71 0.02 3.83
N ILE A 14 5.41 0.98 2.96
CA ILE A 14 4.39 0.82 1.91
C ILE A 14 4.77 -0.34 0.99
N GLY A 15 6.01 -0.39 0.48
CA GLY A 15 6.50 -1.51 -0.34
C GLY A 15 6.40 -2.86 0.38
N PHE A 16 6.78 -2.89 1.67
CA PHE A 16 6.64 -4.08 2.51
C PHE A 16 5.19 -4.54 2.67
N SER A 17 4.24 -3.62 2.80
CA SER A 17 2.80 -3.97 2.89
C SER A 17 2.29 -4.68 1.63
N VAL A 18 2.80 -4.32 0.44
CA VAL A 18 2.49 -4.99 -0.84
C VAL A 18 3.03 -6.42 -0.85
N VAL A 19 4.28 -6.61 -0.43
CA VAL A 19 4.90 -7.94 -0.28
C VAL A 19 4.08 -8.81 0.67
N TYR A 20 3.77 -8.27 1.86
CA TYR A 20 2.96 -8.96 2.86
C TYR A 20 1.61 -9.39 2.29
N LYS A 21 0.91 -8.49 1.60
CA LYS A 21 -0.42 -8.81 1.07
C LYS A 21 -0.37 -9.81 -0.08
N ALA A 22 0.66 -9.77 -0.91
CA ALA A 22 0.87 -10.77 -1.95
C ALA A 22 1.14 -12.17 -1.35
N LEU A 23 1.94 -12.26 -0.28
CA LEU A 23 2.17 -13.52 0.45
C LEU A 23 0.89 -14.06 1.09
N ASP A 24 0.09 -13.18 1.70
CA ASP A 24 -1.22 -13.54 2.27
C ASP A 24 -2.18 -14.05 1.19
N ASN A 25 -2.27 -13.37 0.04
CA ASN A 25 -3.10 -13.80 -1.08
C ASN A 25 -2.69 -15.15 -1.68
N LEU A 26 -1.40 -15.49 -1.62
CA LEU A 26 -0.86 -16.79 -2.06
C LEU A 26 -1.06 -17.91 -1.01
N GLY A 27 -1.56 -17.59 0.18
CA GLY A 27 -1.69 -18.54 1.28
C GLY A 27 -0.34 -18.99 1.86
N ALA A 28 0.74 -18.21 1.65
CA ALA A 28 2.09 -18.58 2.05
C ALA A 28 2.22 -18.73 3.58
N PHE A 29 1.57 -17.86 4.36
CA PHE A 29 1.61 -17.93 5.83
C PHE A 29 1.01 -19.24 6.36
N GLN A 30 -0.12 -19.67 5.81
CA GLN A 30 -0.73 -20.95 6.16
C GLN A 30 0.16 -22.13 5.74
N ARG A 31 0.82 -22.06 4.58
CA ARG A 31 1.70 -23.11 4.05
C ARG A 31 3.00 -23.25 4.84
N TRP A 32 3.57 -22.14 5.30
CA TRP A 32 4.88 -22.09 5.95
C TRP A 32 4.79 -22.21 7.48
N PHE A 33 3.81 -21.55 8.09
CA PHE A 33 3.70 -21.43 9.55
C PHE A 33 2.45 -22.13 10.13
N GLY A 34 1.56 -22.66 9.29
CA GLY A 34 0.32 -23.31 9.74
C GLY A 34 -0.72 -22.37 10.37
N TYR A 35 -0.47 -21.06 10.32
CA TYR A 35 -1.32 -20.02 10.89
C TYR A 35 -1.50 -18.89 9.88
N GLN A 36 -2.73 -18.42 9.73
CA GLN A 36 -3.04 -17.26 8.91
C GLN A 36 -3.20 -16.02 9.80
N PRO A 37 -2.38 -14.98 9.60
CA PRO A 37 -2.51 -13.73 10.33
C PRO A 37 -3.90 -13.10 10.19
N ASN A 38 -4.36 -12.38 11.20
CA ASN A 38 -5.64 -11.68 11.12
C ASN A 38 -5.56 -10.55 10.08
N THR A 39 -6.22 -10.75 8.94
CA THR A 39 -6.25 -9.81 7.83
C THR A 39 -6.80 -8.44 8.23
N LYS A 40 -7.76 -8.37 9.17
CA LYS A 40 -8.31 -7.10 9.67
C LYS A 40 -7.27 -6.30 10.45
N GLY A 41 -6.49 -6.98 11.29
CA GLY A 41 -5.41 -6.37 12.06
C GLY A 41 -4.31 -5.84 11.15
N ALA A 42 -3.91 -6.63 10.14
CA ALA A 42 -2.94 -6.19 9.15
C ALA A 42 -3.43 -4.96 8.36
N THR A 43 -4.68 -4.98 7.87
CA THR A 43 -5.25 -3.83 7.15
C THR A 43 -5.33 -2.57 8.02
N LEU A 44 -5.63 -2.71 9.32
CA LEU A 44 -5.63 -1.58 10.25
C LEU A 44 -4.21 -0.99 10.41
N ILE A 45 -3.23 -1.83 10.70
CA ILE A 45 -1.84 -1.41 10.93
C ILE A 45 -1.27 -0.75 9.66
N PHE A 46 -1.39 -1.40 8.51
CA PHE A 46 -0.90 -0.85 7.25
C PHE A 46 -1.68 0.39 6.83
N GLY A 47 -2.99 0.43 7.06
CA GLY A 47 -3.81 1.61 6.80
C GLY A 47 -3.39 2.83 7.62
N LEU A 48 -3.08 2.63 8.92
CA LEU A 48 -2.54 3.70 9.77
C LEU A 48 -1.18 4.18 9.27
N LEU A 49 -0.24 3.25 8.97
CA LEU A 49 1.08 3.60 8.47
C LEU A 49 1.03 4.33 7.12
N HIS A 50 0.17 3.90 6.19
CA HIS A 50 -0.09 4.60 4.93
C HIS A 50 -0.67 5.99 5.15
N GLY A 51 -1.64 6.13 6.06
CA GLY A 51 -2.24 7.42 6.43
C GLY A 51 -1.20 8.40 6.99
N PHE A 52 -0.27 7.93 7.81
CA PHE A 52 0.86 8.73 8.31
C PHE A 52 1.82 9.17 7.19
N GLY A 53 2.12 8.30 6.23
CA GLY A 53 2.93 8.65 5.05
C GLY A 53 2.34 9.77 4.24
N LEU A 54 1.05 9.64 3.95
CA LEU A 54 0.30 10.62 3.21
C LEU A 54 0.18 11.95 3.98
N ALA A 55 0.00 11.93 5.30
CA ALA A 55 0.01 13.13 6.14
C ALA A 55 1.38 13.84 6.14
N THR A 56 2.47 13.07 6.14
CA THR A 56 3.84 13.62 6.07
C THR A 56 4.08 14.30 4.72
N LYS A 57 3.59 13.71 3.62
CA LYS A 57 3.65 14.33 2.29
C LYS A 57 2.79 15.59 2.17
N ILE A 58 1.65 15.63 2.86
CA ILE A 58 0.85 16.87 2.94
C ILE A 58 1.61 17.98 3.63
N GLN A 59 2.38 17.70 4.69
CA GLN A 59 3.17 18.73 5.36
C GLN A 59 4.30 19.29 4.48
N GLU A 60 4.79 18.51 3.50
CA GLU A 60 5.75 18.98 2.49
C GLU A 60 5.08 19.90 1.45
N TYR A 61 3.80 19.72 1.15
CA TYR A 61 3.03 20.69 0.40
C TYR A 61 2.73 21.86 1.33
N GLU A 62 3.34 23.03 1.12
CA GLU A 62 3.11 24.25 1.92
C GLU A 62 1.66 24.76 1.75
N ILE A 63 0.66 24.02 2.26
CA ILE A 63 -0.74 24.38 2.21
C ILE A 63 -0.88 25.70 2.96
N SER A 64 -1.31 26.74 2.24
CA SER A 64 -1.59 28.05 2.79
C SER A 64 -2.48 27.93 4.03
N ALA A 65 -2.07 28.57 5.13
CA ALA A 65 -2.78 28.53 6.40
C ALA A 65 -4.22 29.09 6.30
N ASP A 66 -4.48 29.94 5.32
CA ASP A 66 -5.82 30.36 4.93
C ASP A 66 -6.58 29.21 4.27
N GLY A 67 -7.60 28.70 4.96
CA GLY A 67 -8.44 27.60 4.48
C GLY A 67 -7.95 26.19 4.86
N LEU A 68 -7.13 26.05 5.90
CA LEU A 68 -6.63 24.75 6.38
C LEU A 68 -7.76 23.72 6.58
N ILE A 69 -8.83 24.07 7.31
CA ILE A 69 -9.94 23.16 7.58
C ILE A 69 -10.66 22.70 6.29
N PRO A 70 -11.13 23.60 5.40
CA PRO A 70 -11.76 23.17 4.15
C PRO A 70 -10.80 22.37 3.25
N ASN A 71 -9.51 22.68 3.22
CA ASN A 71 -8.51 21.91 2.47
C ASN A 71 -8.35 20.49 3.03
N LEU A 72 -8.30 20.32 4.36
CA LEU A 72 -8.23 19.00 4.99
C LEU A 72 -9.49 18.16 4.73
N ILE A 73 -10.66 18.79 4.76
CA ILE A 73 -11.92 18.10 4.45
C ILE A 73 -11.92 17.67 2.97
N ALA A 74 -11.64 18.58 2.04
CA ALA A 74 -11.59 18.28 0.61
C ALA A 74 -10.57 17.19 0.29
N PHE A 75 -9.42 17.22 0.96
CA PHE A 75 -8.39 16.19 0.84
C PHE A 75 -8.89 14.82 1.30
N ASN A 76 -9.42 14.69 2.52
CA ASN A 76 -9.90 13.41 3.04
C ASN A 76 -11.07 12.86 2.22
N VAL A 77 -12.00 13.73 1.80
CA VAL A 77 -13.11 13.35 0.91
C VAL A 77 -12.57 12.87 -0.44
N GLY A 78 -11.58 13.56 -1.00
CA GLY A 78 -10.92 13.16 -2.24
C GLY A 78 -10.25 11.78 -2.12
N VAL A 79 -9.55 11.52 -1.02
CA VAL A 79 -8.91 10.22 -0.75
C VAL A 79 -9.96 9.11 -0.63
N GLU A 80 -11.01 9.32 0.17
CA GLU A 80 -12.07 8.32 0.35
C GLU A 80 -12.79 8.00 -0.97
N ILE A 81 -13.11 9.03 -1.77
CA ILE A 81 -13.70 8.85 -3.10
C ILE A 81 -12.74 8.07 -4.02
N GLY A 82 -11.45 8.43 -4.03
CA GLY A 82 -10.43 7.73 -4.81
C GLY A 82 -10.31 6.26 -4.42
N GLN A 83 -10.30 5.96 -3.12
CA GLN A 83 -10.25 4.60 -2.59
C GLN A 83 -11.50 3.80 -2.99
N LEU A 84 -12.70 4.37 -2.80
CA LEU A 84 -13.96 3.72 -3.19
C LEU A 84 -14.03 3.42 -4.69
N LEU A 85 -13.61 4.37 -5.53
CA LEU A 85 -13.55 4.18 -6.99
C LEU A 85 -12.55 3.09 -7.38
N ALA A 86 -11.34 3.14 -6.82
CA ALA A 86 -10.29 2.15 -7.10
C ALA A 86 -10.72 0.74 -6.66
N LEU A 87 -11.24 0.59 -5.44
CA LEU A 87 -11.73 -0.69 -4.92
C LEU A 87 -12.90 -1.23 -5.75
N SER A 88 -13.84 -0.37 -6.13
CA SER A 88 -14.98 -0.77 -6.97
C SER A 88 -14.52 -1.26 -8.34
N ALA A 89 -13.62 -0.52 -8.99
CA ALA A 89 -13.05 -0.92 -10.28
C ALA A 89 -12.30 -2.27 -10.19
N ILE A 90 -11.45 -2.43 -9.17
CA ILE A 90 -10.71 -3.68 -8.92
C ILE A 90 -11.69 -4.84 -8.71
N LEU A 91 -12.74 -4.65 -7.90
CA LEU A 91 -13.74 -5.69 -7.63
C LEU A 91 -14.49 -6.10 -8.90
N ILE A 92 -14.87 -5.15 -9.75
CA ILE A 92 -15.54 -5.43 -11.02
C ILE A 92 -14.62 -6.25 -11.93
N VAL A 93 -13.38 -5.79 -12.15
CA VAL A 93 -12.39 -6.46 -13.00
C VAL A 93 -12.11 -7.87 -12.48
N MET A 94 -11.85 -8.01 -11.18
CA MET A 94 -11.62 -9.31 -10.54
C MET A 94 -12.85 -10.22 -10.63
N GLY A 95 -14.07 -9.66 -10.52
CA GLY A 95 -15.32 -10.40 -10.64
C GLY A 95 -15.52 -11.02 -12.02
N TYR A 96 -15.19 -10.28 -13.09
CA TYR A 96 -15.20 -10.83 -14.44
C TYR A 96 -14.05 -11.82 -14.66
N TRP A 97 -12.84 -11.47 -14.21
CA TRP A 97 -11.63 -12.29 -14.42
C TRP A 97 -11.71 -13.66 -13.74
N ARG A 98 -12.38 -13.73 -12.57
CA ARG A 98 -12.59 -14.98 -11.84
C ARG A 98 -13.47 -16.00 -12.58
N ARG A 99 -14.23 -15.58 -13.59
CA ARG A 99 -15.06 -16.48 -14.41
C ARG A 99 -14.26 -17.24 -15.47
N THR A 100 -12.99 -16.90 -15.68
CA THR A 100 -12.14 -17.57 -16.67
C THR A 100 -11.46 -18.81 -16.07
N ALA A 101 -11.41 -19.93 -16.81
CA ALA A 101 -10.79 -21.18 -16.36
C ALA A 101 -9.28 -21.06 -16.01
N SER A 102 -8.60 -20.04 -16.56
CA SER A 102 -7.19 -19.77 -16.31
C SER A 102 -6.94 -18.82 -15.12
N PHE A 103 -7.99 -18.44 -14.36
CA PHE A 103 -7.88 -17.49 -13.24
C PHE A 103 -6.80 -17.86 -12.24
N TRP A 104 -6.74 -19.13 -11.82
CA TRP A 104 -5.78 -19.59 -10.81
C TRP A 104 -4.31 -19.40 -11.22
N ARG A 105 -3.98 -19.68 -12.49
CA ARG A 105 -2.61 -19.53 -12.99
C ARG A 105 -2.22 -18.05 -13.10
N HIS A 106 -3.13 -17.22 -13.60
CA HIS A 106 -2.89 -15.78 -13.71
C HIS A 106 -2.85 -15.08 -12.34
N ALA A 107 -3.71 -15.48 -11.40
CA ALA A 107 -3.73 -14.94 -10.04
C ALA A 107 -2.41 -15.25 -9.32
N TYR A 108 -1.88 -16.47 -9.48
CA TYR A 108 -0.56 -16.81 -8.94
C TYR A 108 0.53 -15.91 -9.52
N THR A 109 0.62 -15.80 -10.86
CA THR A 109 1.63 -14.95 -11.51
C THR A 109 1.49 -13.48 -11.14
N ALA A 110 0.26 -12.97 -11.00
CA ALA A 110 0.00 -11.59 -10.62
C ALA A 110 0.46 -11.31 -9.18
N ASN A 111 0.19 -12.20 -8.23
CA ASN A 111 0.68 -12.04 -6.86
C ASN A 111 2.21 -12.14 -6.77
N VAL A 112 2.85 -13.02 -7.56
CA VAL A 112 4.32 -13.08 -7.64
C VAL A 112 4.90 -11.79 -8.24
N ALA A 113 4.27 -11.25 -9.28
CA ALA A 113 4.66 -9.97 -9.86
C ALA A 113 4.50 -8.81 -8.86
N MET A 114 3.36 -8.74 -8.15
CA MET A 114 3.15 -7.74 -7.10
C MET A 114 4.16 -7.86 -5.97
N MET A 115 4.48 -9.08 -5.54
CA MET A 115 5.49 -9.33 -4.51
C MET A 115 6.87 -8.85 -4.99
N SER A 116 7.24 -9.15 -6.23
CA SER A 116 8.51 -8.72 -6.82
C SER A 116 8.58 -7.20 -6.91
N ALA A 117 7.51 -6.54 -7.36
CA ALA A 117 7.42 -5.08 -7.40
C ALA A 117 7.51 -4.46 -6.00
N GLY A 118 6.86 -5.06 -5.00
CA GLY A 118 6.94 -4.62 -3.60
C GLY A 118 8.36 -4.73 -3.04
N PHE A 119 9.07 -5.83 -3.31
CA PHE A 119 10.48 -5.98 -2.93
C PHE A 119 11.40 -4.97 -3.64
N LEU A 120 11.17 -4.72 -4.94
CA LEU A 120 11.93 -3.73 -5.69
C LEU A 120 11.73 -2.32 -5.13
N LEU A 121 10.48 -1.93 -4.84
CA LEU A 121 10.15 -0.64 -4.21
C LEU A 121 10.80 -0.52 -2.84
N MET A 122 10.66 -1.54 -1.99
CA MET A 122 11.28 -1.56 -0.67
C MET A 122 12.81 -1.45 -0.75
N GLY A 123 13.45 -2.23 -1.63
CA GLY A 123 14.89 -2.21 -1.84
C GLY A 123 15.38 -0.88 -2.40
N TYR A 124 14.64 -0.28 -3.33
CA TYR A 124 14.94 1.04 -3.87
C TYR A 124 14.94 2.11 -2.78
N GLN A 125 13.91 2.11 -1.91
CA GLN A 125 13.82 3.09 -0.82
C GLN A 125 14.82 2.86 0.30
N LEU A 126 15.14 1.60 0.63
CA LEU A 126 16.21 1.28 1.57
C LEU A 126 17.59 1.68 1.04
N THR A 127 17.85 1.44 -0.24
CA THR A 127 19.12 1.87 -0.88
C THR A 127 19.20 3.39 -0.93
N GLY A 128 18.12 4.07 -1.29
CA GLY A 128 18.01 5.53 -1.23
C GLY A 128 18.30 6.07 0.17
N LEU A 129 17.75 5.43 1.21
CA LEU A 129 18.02 5.78 2.59
C LEU A 129 19.51 5.63 2.94
N ILE A 130 20.13 4.49 2.63
CA ILE A 130 21.55 4.22 2.93
C ILE A 130 22.49 5.18 2.19
N VAL A 131 22.18 5.52 0.93
CA VAL A 131 23.01 6.42 0.11
C VAL A 131 22.80 7.89 0.49
N SER A 132 21.63 8.24 1.03
CA SER A 132 21.30 9.60 1.48
C SER A 132 21.79 9.96 2.89
N GLN A 133 22.26 8.96 3.66
CA GLN A 133 22.94 9.15 4.95
C GLN A 133 24.44 9.38 4.75
#